data_AF-A0A5N6JHH6-F1
#
_entry.id   AF-A0A5N6JHH6-F1
#
_cell.length_a   1.000
_cell.length_b   1.000
_cell.length_c   1.000
_cell.angle_alpha   90.00
_cell.angle_beta   90.00
_cell.angle_gamma   90.00
#
_symmetry.space_group_name_H-M   'P 1'
#
loop_
_entity.id
_entity.type
_entity.pdbx_description
1 polymer ?
#
loop_
_entity_poly.entity_id
_entity_poly.type
_entity_poly.pdbx_seq_one_letter_code
_entity_poly.pdbx_strand_id
1 'polypeptide(L)'
;MNISSQEADELVGWLKDSPLKVEKLLNGHRVLLSEDANQEFLSFAEVVDPYCDYMNDGNIIGGPFLCVQRYGPWRVNDKDQIRRIATIVAAIILTLDE
;
A
#
# COMPACT_ATOMS: atom_id res chain seq x y z
N MET A 1 -2.60 8.46 -18.07
CA MET A 1 -2.97 8.26 -16.66
C MET A 1 -1.70 7.93 -15.91
N ASN A 2 -1.33 8.67 -14.86
CA ASN A 2 -0.11 8.40 -14.10
C ASN A 2 -0.34 7.18 -13.19
N ILE A 3 0.63 6.26 -13.08
CA ILE A 3 0.50 5.06 -12.24
C ILE A 3 0.22 5.44 -10.78
N SER A 4 0.80 6.53 -10.28
CA SER A 4 0.55 7.02 -8.92
C SER A 4 -0.92 7.42 -8.67
N SER A 5 -1.65 7.89 -9.68
CA SER A 5 -3.08 8.17 -9.54
C SER A 5 -3.89 6.88 -9.46
N GLN A 6 -3.51 5.86 -10.24
CA GLN A 6 -4.17 4.55 -10.21
C GLN A 6 -3.95 3.86 -8.87
N GLU A 7 -2.71 3.85 -8.37
CA GLU A 7 -2.35 3.29 -7.06
C GLU A 7 -3.09 4.00 -5.92
N ALA A 8 -3.22 5.33 -6.00
CA ALA A 8 -3.97 6.10 -5.02
C ALA A 8 -5.47 5.73 -5.05
N ASP A 9 -6.07 5.66 -6.23
CA ASP A 9 -7.47 5.27 -6.41
C ASP A 9 -7.73 3.84 -5.91
N GLU A 10 -6.81 2.91 -6.17
CA GLU A 10 -6.88 1.52 -5.70
C GLU A 10 -6.79 1.42 -4.17
N LEU A 11 -5.85 2.14 -3.55
CA LEU A 11 -5.74 2.22 -2.09
C LEU A 11 -7.00 2.80 -1.46
N VAL A 12 -7.53 3.90 -2.01
CA VAL A 12 -8.76 4.55 -1.54
C VAL A 12 -9.95 3.60 -1.67
N GLY A 13 -10.08 2.94 -2.82
CA GLY A 13 -11.15 1.96 -3.06
C GLY A 13 -11.09 0.80 -2.08
N TRP A 14 -9.90 0.22 -1.88
CA TRP A 14 -9.68 -0.87 -0.93
C TRP A 14 -10.01 -0.47 0.52
N LEU A 15 -9.60 0.73 0.93
CA LEU A 15 -9.90 1.25 2.28
C LEU A 15 -11.40 1.46 2.52
N LYS A 16 -12.18 1.83 1.49
CA LYS A 16 -13.63 1.96 1.60
C LYS A 16 -14.36 0.62 1.70
N ASP A 17 -13.90 -0.38 0.95
CA ASP A 17 -14.55 -1.69 0.88
C ASP A 17 -14.22 -2.58 2.09
N SER A 18 -13.04 -2.39 2.68
CA SER A 18 -12.57 -3.15 3.85
C SER A 18 -12.14 -2.24 5.01
N PRO A 19 -13.11 -1.54 5.66
CA PRO A 19 -12.82 -0.58 6.74
C PRO A 19 -12.44 -1.25 8.06
N LEU A 20 -12.70 -2.55 8.22
CA LEU A 20 -12.55 -3.27 9.47
C LEU A 20 -11.22 -4.04 9.52
N LYS A 21 -10.47 -3.73 10.58
CA LYS A 21 -9.14 -4.28 10.93
C LYS A 21 -8.07 -3.81 9.96
N VAL A 22 -7.59 -2.59 10.19
CA VAL A 22 -6.16 -2.34 10.12
C VAL A 22 -5.55 -3.38 11.06
N GLU A 23 -5.16 -4.51 10.49
CA GLU A 23 -4.53 -5.57 11.25
C GLU A 23 -3.33 -4.96 11.98
N LYS A 24 -3.09 -5.38 13.22
CA LYS A 24 -1.85 -4.98 13.94
C LYS A 24 -0.58 -5.34 13.15
N LEU A 25 -0.75 -6.22 12.17
CA LEU A 25 0.25 -6.61 11.21
C LEU A 25 0.74 -5.39 10.41
N LEU A 26 2.06 -5.34 10.19
CA LEU A 26 2.74 -4.23 9.51
C LEU A 26 2.53 -2.85 10.18
N ASN A 27 2.31 -2.82 11.50
CA ASN A 27 2.05 -1.59 12.26
C ASN A 27 0.92 -0.75 11.66
N GLY A 28 -0.11 -1.41 11.16
CA GLY A 28 -1.28 -0.77 10.59
C GLY A 28 -1.10 -0.14 9.21
N HIS A 29 -0.04 -0.52 8.49
CA HIS A 29 0.14 -0.14 7.10
C HIS A 29 -0.59 -1.12 6.16
N ARG A 30 -1.28 -0.60 5.15
CA ARG A 30 -1.72 -1.38 3.99
C ARG A 30 -0.59 -1.48 2.98
N VAL A 31 -0.41 -2.65 2.37
CA VAL A 31 0.63 -2.86 1.35
C VAL A 31 0.00 -3.04 -0.01
N LEU A 32 0.48 -2.27 -0.97
CA LEU A 32 0.15 -2.41 -2.39
C LEU A 32 1.41 -2.81 -3.15
N LEU A 33 1.34 -3.91 -3.89
CA LEU A 33 2.31 -4.25 -4.93
C LEU A 33 1.77 -3.72 -6.26
N SER A 34 2.56 -2.91 -6.95
CA SER A 34 2.17 -2.24 -8.20
C SER A 34 3.24 -2.37 -9.26
N GLU A 35 2.85 -2.29 -10.53
CA GLU A 35 3.73 -2.44 -11.68
C GLU A 35 3.58 -1.23 -12.64
N ASP A 36 4.70 -0.73 -13.13
CA ASP A 36 4.79 0.18 -14.28
C ASP A 36 5.74 -0.40 -15.32
N ALA A 37 5.18 -0.92 -16.40
CA ALA A 37 5.90 -1.65 -17.45
C ALA A 37 6.80 -2.77 -16.88
N ASN A 38 8.11 -2.62 -16.88
CA ASN A 38 9.04 -3.63 -16.35
C ASN A 38 9.55 -3.31 -14.94
N GLN A 39 8.83 -2.45 -14.22
CA GLN A 39 9.20 -1.97 -12.90
C GLN A 39 8.12 -2.35 -11.88
N GLU A 40 8.53 -3.00 -10.80
CA GLU A 40 7.67 -3.28 -9.65
C GLU A 40 7.96 -2.30 -8.50
N PHE A 41 6.93 -2.01 -7.72
CA PHE A 41 6.98 -1.14 -6.56
C PHE A 41 6.14 -1.68 -5.41
N LEU A 42 6.64 -1.49 -4.19
CA LEU A 42 5.91 -1.75 -2.95
C LEU A 42 5.57 -0.44 -2.28
N SER A 43 4.28 -0.24 -2.04
CA SER A 43 3.75 0.96 -1.40
C SER A 43 3.12 0.58 -0.06
N PHE A 44 3.54 1.26 1.01
CA PHE A 44 3.01 1.10 2.36
C PHE A 44 2.21 2.34 2.73
N ALA A 45 0.90 2.19 2.88
CA ALA A 45 -0.01 3.26 3.21
C ALA A 45 -0.33 3.23 4.72
N GLU A 46 0.08 4.27 5.45
CA GLU A 46 -0.22 4.42 6.87
C GLU A 46 -1.65 4.94 7.04
N VAL A 47 -2.54 4.08 7.57
CA VAL A 47 -3.95 4.42 7.74
C VAL A 47 -4.15 4.97 9.15
N VAL A 48 -4.36 6.29 9.23
CA VAL A 48 -4.57 7.00 10.50
C VAL A 48 -6.04 7.38 10.70
N ASP A 49 -6.49 7.46 11.96
CA ASP A 49 -7.89 7.76 12.29
C ASP A 49 -8.44 9.03 11.61
N PRO A 50 -7.70 10.18 11.54
CA PRO A 50 -8.19 11.36 10.83
C PRO A 50 -8.50 11.09 9.35
N TYR A 51 -7.73 10.23 8.70
CA TYR A 51 -7.97 9.87 7.29
C TYR A 51 -9.22 9.00 7.15
N CYS A 52 -9.46 8.09 8.09
CA CYS A 52 -10.69 7.30 8.13
C CYS A 52 -11.92 8.18 8.34
N ASP A 53 -11.84 9.15 9.27
CA ASP A 53 -12.92 10.10 9.53
C ASP A 53 -13.23 10.91 8.26
N TYR A 54 -12.20 11.49 7.62
CA TYR A 54 -12.34 12.19 6.35
C TYR A 54 -13.05 11.34 5.27
N MET A 55 -12.67 10.07 5.14
CA MET A 55 -13.24 9.16 4.16
C MET A 55 -14.72 8.85 4.40
N ASN A 56 -15.18 8.91 5.66
CA ASN A 56 -16.54 8.58 6.07
C ASN A 56 -17.49 9.78 6.01
N ASP A 57 -17.07 10.95 6.52
CA ASP A 57 -17.95 12.11 6.70
C ASP A 57 -17.38 13.43 6.13
N GLY A 58 -16.18 13.41 5.56
CA GLY A 58 -15.53 14.60 5.00
C GLY A 58 -14.88 15.50 6.03
N ASN A 59 -14.69 15.06 7.28
CA ASN A 59 -13.99 15.81 8.31
C ASN A 59 -12.54 16.12 7.90
N ILE A 60 -12.14 17.39 7.98
CA ILE A 60 -10.80 17.88 7.61
C ILE A 60 -9.90 18.19 8.81
N ILE A 61 -10.38 17.95 10.03
CA ILE A 61 -9.62 18.21 11.26
C ILE A 61 -8.39 17.29 11.30
N GLY A 62 -7.24 17.86 11.67
CA GLY A 62 -6.00 17.10 11.82
C GLY A 62 -5.19 16.90 10.54
N GLY A 63 -5.63 17.45 9.40
CA GLY A 63 -4.91 17.30 8.13
C GLY A 63 -4.94 15.86 7.62
N PRO A 64 -6.12 15.33 7.26
CA PRO A 64 -6.32 13.91 6.98
C PRO A 64 -5.74 13.55 5.61
N PHE A 65 -4.43 13.32 5.56
CA PHE A 65 -3.74 12.84 4.37
C PHE A 65 -3.30 11.39 4.58
N LEU A 66 -3.50 10.56 3.57
CA LEU A 66 -2.91 9.22 3.54
C LEU A 66 -1.44 9.34 3.17
N CYS A 67 -0.54 8.96 4.09
CA CYS A 67 0.88 8.88 3.79
C CYS A 67 1.19 7.53 3.14
N VAL A 68 1.79 7.55 1.96
CA VAL A 68 2.18 6.34 1.22
C VAL A 68 3.69 6.35 1.00
N GLN A 69 4.39 5.38 1.59
CA GLN A 69 5.82 5.17 1.39
C GLN A 69 6.05 4.16 0.27
N ARG A 70 6.75 4.57 -0.78
CA ARG A 70 7.02 3.73 -1.97
C ARG A 70 8.47 3.27 -2.00
N TYR A 71 8.68 1.98 -2.26
CA TYR A 71 9.97 1.34 -2.47
C TYR A 71 10.06 0.75 -3.88
N GLY A 72 11.27 0.72 -4.44
CA GLY A 72 11.56 0.31 -5.81
C GLY A 72 12.28 1.43 -6.59
N PRO A 73 12.29 1.40 -7.94
CA PRO A 73 11.76 0.33 -8.79
C PRO A 73 12.64 -0.93 -8.76
N TRP A 74 12.02 -2.11 -8.71
CA TRP A 74 12.68 -3.38 -9.04
C TRP A 74 12.42 -3.75 -10.49
N ARG A 75 13.44 -4.19 -11.21
CA ARG A 75 13.31 -4.54 -12.62
C ARG A 75 12.87 -6.00 -12.80
N VAL A 76 11.76 -6.21 -13.49
CA VAL A 76 11.18 -7.54 -13.74
C VAL A 76 12.08 -8.41 -14.62
N ASN A 77 12.86 -7.78 -15.50
CA ASN A 77 13.81 -8.48 -16.36
C ASN A 77 15.18 -8.76 -15.71
N ASP A 78 15.35 -8.41 -14.44
CA ASP A 78 16.55 -8.71 -13.65
C ASP A 78 16.22 -9.83 -12.64
N LYS A 79 16.85 -10.99 -12.82
CA LYS A 79 16.59 -12.19 -12.01
C LYS A 79 16.89 -11.99 -10.53
N ASP A 80 17.91 -11.21 -10.20
CA ASP A 80 18.32 -11.00 -8.81
C ASP A 80 17.34 -10.04 -8.12
N GLN A 81 16.85 -9.04 -8.85
CA GLN A 81 15.83 -8.11 -8.35
C GLN A 81 14.48 -8.81 -8.16
N ILE A 82 14.04 -9.64 -9.12
CA ILE A 82 12.82 -10.44 -8.98
C ILE A 82 12.91 -11.42 -7.81
N ARG A 83 14.05 -12.09 -7.66
CA ARG A 83 14.26 -12.97 -6.50
C ARG A 83 14.13 -12.21 -5.19
N ARG A 84 14.67 -10.99 -5.12
CA ARG A 84 14.62 -10.15 -3.92
C ARG A 84 13.20 -9.71 -3.59
N ILE A 85 12.46 -9.18 -4.56
CA ILE A 85 11.08 -8.71 -4.34
C ILE A 85 10.13 -9.86 -4.02
N ALA A 86 10.26 -11.01 -4.70
CA ALA A 86 9.50 -12.21 -4.38
C ALA A 86 9.76 -12.71 -2.95
N THR A 87 11.01 -12.62 -2.48
CA THR A 87 11.36 -12.97 -1.08
C THR A 87 10.70 -12.02 -0.09
N ILE A 88 10.69 -10.70 -0.37
CA ILE A 88 10.02 -9.70 0.48
C ILE A 88 8.52 -9.94 0.53
N VAL A 89 7.88 -10.14 -0.62
CA VAL A 89 6.44 -10.40 -0.72
C VAL A 89 6.07 -11.70 0.00
N ALA A 90 6.85 -12.77 -0.18
CA ALA A 90 6.66 -14.02 0.55
C ALA A 90 6.77 -13.82 2.07
N ALA A 91 7.76 -13.04 2.54
CA ALA A 91 7.90 -12.74 3.96
C ALA A 91 6.70 -11.93 4.51
N ILE A 92 6.17 -10.98 3.73
CA ILE A 92 4.95 -10.23 4.10
C ILE A 92 3.77 -11.18 4.22
N ILE A 93 3.51 -12.01 3.20
CA ILE A 93 2.39 -12.96 3.20
C ILE A 93 2.48 -13.92 4.39
N LEU A 94 3.65 -14.51 4.63
CA LEU A 94 3.87 -15.41 5.77
C LEU A 94 3.66 -14.71 7.12
N THR A 95 3.96 -13.42 7.22
CA THR A 95 3.69 -12.63 8.42
C THR A 95 2.19 -12.37 8.59
N LEU A 96 1.44 -12.26 7.50
CA LEU A 96 -0.02 -12.02 7.52
C LEU A 96 -0.85 -13.29 7.78
N ASP A 97 -0.31 -14.47 7.50
CA ASP A 97 -0.98 -15.77 7.71
C ASP A 97 -0.95 -16.27 9.17
N GLU A 98 -0.19 -15.64 10.08
CA GLU A 98 -0.10 -15.95 11.52
C GLU A 98 -1.09 -15.13 12.38
#